data_AF-A0A554KPR3-F1
#
_entry.id   AF-A0A554KPR3-F1
#
_cell.length_a   1.000
_cell.length_b   1.000
_cell.length_c   1.000
_cell.angle_alpha   90.00
_cell.angle_beta   90.00
_cell.angle_gamma   90.00
#
_symmetry.space_group_name_H-M   'P 1'
#
loop_
_entity.id
_entity.type
_entity.pdbx_description
1 polymer ?
#
loop_
_entity_poly.entity_id
_entity_poly.type
_entity_poly.pdbx_seq_one_letter_code
_entity_poly.pdbx_strand_id
1 'polypeptide(L)'
;MRKKIQIRKNSWHYRFYSKWERCGNYVLEPKDLCSYVRTLLFDATLSIVMVGAILALTALLIATIVIGFIKNPAVATSISVGLVACIGLGFGAFKFGKPVHKKLFSEESLVGAYIKAKKEKYCPLIEVVDDEAEKAKE
;
A
#
# COMPACT_ATOMS: atom_id res chain seq x y z
N MET A 1 -5.60 -23.59 -23.63
CA MET A 1 -5.38 -23.85 -22.19
C MET A 1 -5.31 -22.52 -21.47
N ARG A 2 -5.99 -22.34 -20.33
CA ARG A 2 -5.91 -21.07 -19.57
C ARG A 2 -4.55 -20.99 -18.91
N LYS A 3 -3.75 -19.95 -19.21
CA LYS A 3 -2.48 -19.72 -18.52
C LYS A 3 -2.80 -19.32 -17.07
N LYS A 4 -2.31 -20.09 -16.11
CA LYS A 4 -2.41 -19.76 -14.69
C LYS A 4 -1.17 -18.99 -14.27
N ILE A 5 -1.35 -17.92 -13.51
CA ILE A 5 -0.26 -17.17 -12.88
C ILE A 5 -0.27 -17.50 -11.40
N GLN A 6 0.90 -17.86 -10.88
CA GLN A 6 1.07 -18.13 -9.47
C GLN A 6 1.49 -16.84 -8.74
N ILE A 7 0.84 -16.55 -7.62
CA ILE A 7 1.19 -15.44 -6.75
C ILE A 7 1.53 -15.99 -5.37
N ARG A 8 2.73 -15.68 -4.88
CA ARG A 8 3.18 -16.09 -3.53
C ARG A 8 2.41 -15.32 -2.46
N LYS A 9 1.93 -16.01 -1.41
CA LYS A 9 1.29 -15.35 -0.25
C LYS A 9 2.20 -14.38 0.49
N ASN A 10 3.52 -14.60 0.47
CA ASN A 10 4.46 -13.67 1.10
C ASN A 10 4.79 -12.43 0.25
N SER A 11 4.27 -12.32 -0.98
CA SER A 11 4.50 -11.14 -1.81
C SER A 11 3.90 -9.89 -1.14
N TRP A 12 4.58 -8.74 -1.27
CA TRP A 12 4.13 -7.50 -0.64
C TRP A 12 2.76 -7.06 -1.15
N HIS A 13 2.45 -7.29 -2.42
CA HIS A 13 1.15 -7.01 -3.03
C HIS A 13 0.04 -7.85 -2.40
N TYR A 14 0.25 -9.15 -2.18
CA TYR A 14 -0.73 -10.01 -1.53
C TYR A 14 -0.94 -9.62 -0.07
N ARG A 15 0.14 -9.27 0.64
CA ARG A 15 0.05 -8.79 2.03
C ARG A 15 -0.67 -7.44 2.14
N PHE A 16 -0.49 -6.56 1.15
CA PHE A 16 -1.19 -5.28 1.09
C PHE A 16 -2.69 -5.48 0.85
N TYR A 17 -3.03 -6.28 -0.18
CA TYR A 17 -4.40 -6.66 -0.51
C TYR A 17 -5.13 -7.32 0.68
N SER A 18 -4.52 -8.36 1.26
CA SER A 18 -5.10 -9.12 2.40
C SER A 18 -5.18 -8.35 3.72
N LYS A 19 -4.46 -7.23 3.85
CA LYS A 19 -4.57 -6.35 5.02
C LYS A 19 -5.77 -5.42 4.90
N TRP A 20 -6.10 -5.01 3.68
CA TRP A 20 -7.22 -4.09 3.40
C TRP A 20 -8.57 -4.82 3.39
N GLU A 21 -8.64 -5.99 2.76
CA GLU A 21 -9.89 -6.79 2.74
C GLU A 21 -10.27 -7.35 4.12
N ARG A 22 -9.32 -7.43 5.07
CA ARG A 22 -9.58 -7.82 6.46
C ARG A 22 -10.51 -6.86 7.23
N CYS A 23 -10.88 -5.72 6.66
CA CYS A 23 -11.94 -4.86 7.20
C CYS A 23 -13.35 -5.48 7.04
N GLY A 24 -13.51 -6.54 6.24
CA GLY A 24 -14.69 -7.41 6.22
C GLY A 24 -14.29 -8.84 6.59
N ASN A 25 -15.16 -9.59 7.27
CA ASN A 25 -14.91 -10.97 7.72
C ASN A 25 -14.77 -12.02 6.58
N TYR A 26 -14.46 -11.60 5.35
CA TYR A 26 -14.36 -12.48 4.20
C TYR A 26 -13.06 -12.19 3.45
N VAL A 27 -12.21 -13.21 3.34
CA VAL A 27 -11.04 -13.19 2.46
C VAL A 27 -11.54 -13.59 1.07
N LEU A 28 -11.70 -12.62 0.16
CA LEU A 28 -12.03 -12.93 -1.22
C LEU A 28 -10.74 -13.31 -1.95
N GLU A 29 -10.58 -14.60 -2.25
CA GLU A 29 -9.48 -15.02 -3.11
C GLU A 29 -9.69 -14.45 -4.52
N PRO A 30 -8.70 -13.71 -5.06
CA PRO A 30 -8.83 -13.09 -6.37
C PRO A 30 -8.84 -14.16 -7.46
N LYS A 31 -9.92 -14.20 -8.25
CA LYS A 31 -10.07 -15.18 -9.34
C LYS A 31 -9.20 -14.83 -10.56
N ASP A 32 -9.13 -13.54 -10.92
CA ASP A 32 -8.51 -13.07 -12.16
C ASP A 32 -7.46 -11.98 -11.93
N LEU A 33 -6.39 -12.00 -12.74
CA LEU A 33 -5.30 -11.01 -12.67
C LEU A 33 -5.79 -9.57 -12.82
N CYS A 34 -6.71 -9.35 -13.75
CA CYS A 34 -7.21 -8.01 -14.03
C CYS A 34 -8.01 -7.43 -12.86
N SER A 35 -8.81 -8.25 -12.18
CA SER A 35 -9.56 -7.83 -10.99
C SER A 35 -8.60 -7.52 -9.84
N TYR A 36 -7.63 -8.41 -9.60
CA TYR A 36 -6.61 -8.25 -8.56
C TYR A 36 -5.81 -6.95 -8.71
N VAL A 37 -5.27 -6.68 -9.90
CA VAL A 37 -4.49 -5.47 -10.16
C VAL A 37 -5.36 -4.23 -10.10
N ARG A 38 -6.60 -4.30 -10.59
CA ARG A 38 -7.54 -3.17 -10.50
C ARG A 38 -7.80 -2.80 -9.06
N THR A 39 -8.18 -3.75 -8.21
CA THR A 39 -8.42 -3.48 -6.78
C THR A 39 -7.16 -2.93 -6.11
N LEU A 40 -5.99 -3.53 -6.36
CA LEU A 40 -4.73 -3.06 -5.81
C LEU A 40 -4.40 -1.61 -6.23
N LEU A 41 -4.66 -1.25 -7.48
CA LEU A 41 -4.47 0.12 -7.97
C LEU A 41 -5.48 1.09 -7.35
N PHE A 42 -6.77 0.74 -7.33
CA PHE A 42 -7.82 1.57 -6.73
C PHE A 42 -7.54 1.82 -5.25
N ASP A 43 -7.20 0.79 -4.49
CA ASP A 43 -6.86 0.92 -3.07
C ASP A 43 -5.60 1.75 -2.85
N ALA A 44 -4.56 1.54 -3.67
CA ALA A 44 -3.34 2.35 -3.59
C ALA A 44 -3.64 3.83 -3.86
N THR A 45 -4.44 4.12 -4.90
CA THR A 45 -4.83 5.51 -5.21
C THR A 45 -5.70 6.12 -4.12
N LEU A 46 -6.65 5.37 -3.57
CA LEU A 46 -7.52 5.84 -2.50
C LEU A 46 -6.70 6.13 -1.23
N SER A 47 -5.76 5.26 -0.90
CA SER A 47 -4.84 5.44 0.23
C SER A 47 -4.00 6.71 0.07
N ILE A 48 -3.43 6.94 -1.12
CA ILE A 48 -2.65 8.15 -1.41
C ILE A 48 -3.53 9.40 -1.28
N VAL A 49 -4.74 9.39 -1.83
CA VAL A 49 -5.70 10.51 -1.74
C VAL A 49 -6.07 10.79 -0.29
N MET A 50 -6.37 9.76 0.50
CA MET A 50 -6.71 9.89 1.92
C MET A 50 -5.55 10.48 2.73
N VAL A 51 -4.33 9.98 2.52
CA VAL A 51 -3.14 10.52 3.18
C VAL A 51 -2.90 11.97 2.77
N GLY A 52 -3.05 12.29 1.49
CA GLY A 52 -2.94 13.66 0.97
C GLY A 52 -3.97 14.61 1.58
N ALA A 53 -5.23 14.18 1.70
CA ALA A 53 -6.30 14.94 2.32
C ALA A 53 -6.03 15.21 3.81
N ILE A 54 -5.57 14.20 4.56
CA ILE A 54 -5.19 14.35 5.97
C ILE A 54 -4.06 15.37 6.09
N LEU A 55 -2.99 15.25 5.28
CA LEU A 55 -1.88 16.20 5.33
C LEU A 55 -2.32 17.64 5.00
N ALA A 56 -3.18 17.81 4.00
CA ALA A 56 -3.73 19.11 3.64
C ALA A 56 -4.57 19.72 4.77
N LEU A 57 -5.46 18.94 5.38
CA LEU A 57 -6.26 19.38 6.54
C LEU A 57 -5.37 19.73 7.74
N THR A 58 -4.33 18.95 7.99
CA THR A 58 -3.38 19.19 9.08
C THR A 58 -2.62 20.50 8.85
N ALA A 59 -2.13 20.74 7.62
CA ALA A 59 -1.47 21.99 7.26
C ALA A 59 -2.41 23.21 7.40
N LEU A 60 -3.68 23.05 7.02
CA LEU A 60 -4.69 24.10 7.11
C LEU A 60 -5.01 24.43 8.57
N LEU A 61 -5.14 23.42 9.44
CA LEU A 61 -5.27 23.61 10.89
C LEU A 61 -4.06 24.32 11.51
N ILE A 62 -2.84 23.96 11.10
CA ILE A 62 -1.63 24.64 11.57
C ILE A 62 -1.66 26.11 11.13
N ALA A 63 -2.01 26.39 9.88
CA ALA A 63 -2.09 27.75 9.37
C ALA A 63 -3.11 28.60 10.14
N THR A 64 -4.29 28.08 10.44
CA THR A 64 -5.31 28.81 11.22
C THR A 64 -4.88 29.06 12.65
N ILE A 65 -4.20 28.10 13.29
CA ILE A 65 -3.60 28.27 14.62
C ILE A 65 -2.54 29.37 14.57
N VAL A 66 -1.58 29.30 13.64
CA VAL A 66 -0.50 30.31 13.53
C VAL A 66 -1.08 31.71 13.31
N ILE A 67 -2.08 31.87 12.45
CA ILE A 67 -2.76 33.15 12.21
C ILE A 67 -3.49 33.64 13.47
N GLY A 68 -4.17 32.76 14.19
CA GLY A 68 -4.84 33.08 15.45
C GLY A 68 -3.88 33.52 16.56
N PHE A 69 -2.65 33.00 16.56
CA PHE A 69 -1.59 33.33 17.53
C PHE A 69 -0.68 34.49 17.10
N ILE A 70 -0.99 35.24 16.03
CA ILE A 70 -0.20 36.42 15.57
C ILE A 70 -0.01 37.48 16.67
N LYS A 71 -0.82 37.48 17.73
CA LYS A 71 -0.58 38.35 18.90
C LYS A 71 0.64 37.94 19.76
N ASN A 72 1.14 36.70 19.66
CA ASN A 72 2.30 36.25 20.42
C ASN A 72 3.14 35.20 19.64
N PRO A 73 4.18 35.63 18.90
CA PRO A 73 4.91 34.78 17.95
C PRO A 73 5.66 33.60 18.58
N ALA A 74 5.98 33.68 19.88
CA ALA A 74 6.65 32.61 20.62
C ALA A 74 5.78 31.35 20.78
N VAL A 75 4.46 31.52 20.85
CA VAL A 75 3.53 30.37 21.00
C VAL A 75 3.35 29.66 19.65
N ALA A 76 3.23 30.43 18.56
CA ALA A 76 3.08 29.89 17.21
C ALA A 76 4.28 29.03 16.76
N THR A 77 5.51 29.43 17.12
CA THR A 77 6.73 28.66 16.79
C THR A 77 6.85 27.38 17.60
N SER A 78 6.48 27.40 18.89
CA SER A 78 6.55 26.19 19.73
C SER A 78 5.60 25.08 19.27
N ILE A 79 4.37 25.44 18.87
CA ILE A 79 3.35 24.49 18.41
C ILE A 79 3.74 23.88 17.06
N SER A 80 4.24 24.69 16.13
CA SER A 80 4.65 24.22 14.80
C SER A 80 5.84 23.25 14.86
N VAL A 81 6.85 23.53 15.69
CA VAL A 81 8.01 22.63 15.88
C VAL A 81 7.60 21.31 16.53
N GLY A 82 6.77 21.35 17.57
CA GLY A 82 6.29 20.14 18.25
C GLY A 82 5.50 19.21 17.32
N LEU A 83 4.67 19.77 16.45
CA LEU A 83 3.87 18.99 15.50
C LEU A 83 4.72 18.36 14.39
N VAL A 84 5.69 19.09 13.84
CA VAL A 84 6.62 18.55 12.84
C VAL A 84 7.43 17.38 13.42
N ALA A 85 7.88 17.50 14.68
CA ALA A 85 8.57 16.42 15.38
C ALA A 85 7.67 15.18 15.57
N CYS A 86 6.42 15.37 16.00
CA CYS A 86 5.47 14.25 16.17
C CYS A 86 5.15 13.53 14.84
N ILE A 87 4.96 14.28 13.75
CA ILE A 87 4.73 13.70 12.41
C ILE A 87 5.98 12.96 11.93
N GLY A 88 7.17 13.54 12.10
CA GLY A 88 8.45 12.92 11.74
C GLY A 88 8.72 11.62 12.50
N LEU A 89 8.46 11.60 13.81
CA LEU A 89 8.61 10.40 14.65
C LEU A 89 7.58 9.32 14.30
N GLY A 90 6.32 9.72 14.05
CA GLY A 90 5.26 8.80 13.62
C GLY A 90 5.57 8.13 12.27
N PHE A 91 6.03 8.89 11.28
CA PHE A 91 6.45 8.36 9.97
C PHE A 91 7.73 7.52 10.06
N GLY A 92 8.69 7.92 10.90
CA GLY A 92 9.92 7.16 11.15
C GLY A 92 9.62 5.80 11.75
N ALA A 93 8.83 5.75 12.83
CA ALA A 93 8.43 4.50 13.46
C ALA A 93 7.65 3.58 12.50
N PHE A 94 6.86 4.14 11.58
CA PHE A 94 6.10 3.37 10.60
C PHE A 94 6.98 2.75 9.50
N LYS A 95 8.10 3.39 9.11
CA LYS A 95 8.96 2.90 8.02
C LYS A 95 10.04 1.90 8.45
N PHE A 96 10.41 1.85 9.73
CA PHE A 96 11.49 0.97 10.22
C PHE A 96 11.01 -0.39 10.74
N GLY A 97 9.72 -0.69 10.68
CA GLY A 97 9.13 -1.85 11.35
C GLY A 97 9.36 -3.24 10.72
N LYS A 98 9.81 -3.38 9.45
CA LYS A 98 10.04 -4.72 8.86
C LYS A 98 11.21 -4.73 7.86
N PRO A 99 12.24 -5.57 8.06
CA PRO A 99 13.24 -5.82 7.03
C PRO A 99 12.55 -6.50 5.84
N VAL A 100 12.46 -5.77 4.73
CA VAL A 100 12.03 -6.32 3.44
C VAL A 100 13.17 -7.19 2.93
N HIS A 101 13.00 -8.51 3.08
CA HIS A 101 13.96 -9.50 2.59
C HIS A 101 14.16 -9.28 1.08
N LYS A 102 15.35 -8.81 0.72
CA LYS A 102 15.82 -8.68 -0.66
C LYS A 102 15.98 -10.09 -1.23
N LYS A 103 15.03 -10.54 -2.07
CA LYS A 103 15.20 -11.59 -3.09
C LYS A 103 13.88 -11.69 -3.86
N LEU A 104 13.65 -10.89 -4.89
CA LEU A 104 12.52 -11.04 -5.82
C LEU A 104 12.72 -10.18 -7.07
N PHE A 105 13.59 -10.64 -7.98
CA PHE A 105 13.72 -10.07 -9.33
C PHE A 105 13.98 -11.19 -10.35
N SER A 106 13.19 -12.26 -10.31
CA SER A 106 13.27 -13.36 -11.29
C SER A 106 11.93 -13.89 -11.81
N GLU A 107 10.78 -13.40 -11.33
CA GLU A 107 9.48 -13.72 -11.93
C GLU A 107 8.96 -12.48 -12.67
N GLU A 108 8.36 -12.68 -13.85
CA GLU A 108 7.72 -11.62 -14.66
C GLU A 108 6.98 -10.65 -13.73
N SER A 109 7.34 -9.36 -13.74
CA SER A 109 6.73 -8.41 -12.81
C SER A 109 5.21 -8.45 -12.99
N LEU A 110 4.45 -8.43 -11.88
CA LEU A 110 2.98 -8.48 -11.88
C LEU A 110 2.39 -7.45 -12.85
N VAL A 111 3.05 -6.29 -12.94
CA VAL A 111 2.72 -5.20 -13.87
C VAL A 111 2.99 -5.59 -15.32
N GLY A 112 4.11 -6.27 -15.60
CA GLY A 112 4.42 -6.82 -16.92
C GLY A 112 3.38 -7.87 -17.36
N ALA A 113 2.99 -8.77 -16.47
CA ALA A 113 1.93 -9.75 -16.74
C ALA A 113 0.58 -9.05 -17.01
N TYR A 114 0.26 -7.99 -16.26
CA TYR A 114 -0.94 -7.19 -16.47
C TYR A 114 -0.94 -6.43 -17.80
N ILE A 115 0.18 -5.80 -18.18
CA ILE A 115 0.33 -5.09 -19.46
C ILE A 115 0.17 -6.07 -20.62
N LYS A 116 0.76 -7.26 -20.51
CA LYS A 116 0.64 -8.33 -21.50
C LYS A 116 -0.81 -8.81 -21.62
N ALA A 117 -1.48 -9.08 -20.50
CA ALA A 117 -2.89 -9.46 -20.46
C ALA A 117 -3.80 -8.39 -21.08
N LYS A 118 -3.52 -7.10 -20.83
CA LYS A 118 -4.26 -5.97 -21.41
C LYS A 118 -4.07 -5.88 -22.93
N LYS A 119 -2.86 -6.16 -23.44
CA LYS A 119 -2.57 -6.20 -24.88
C LYS A 119 -3.25 -7.38 -25.57
N GLU A 120 -3.28 -8.53 -24.91
CA GLU A 120 -3.88 -9.77 -25.44
C GLU A 120 -5.41 -9.86 -25.21
N LYS A 121 -6.02 -8.87 -24.53
CA LYS A 121 -7.45 -8.85 -24.13
C LYS A 121 -7.92 -10.11 -23.39
N TYR A 122 -6.99 -10.78 -22.72
CA TYR A 122 -7.23 -12.02 -22.00
C TYR A 122 -6.65 -11.92 -20.59
N CYS A 123 -7.48 -12.18 -19.57
CA CYS A 123 -7.08 -12.14 -18.17
C CYS A 123 -6.77 -13.55 -17.68
N PRO A 124 -5.52 -13.86 -17.32
CA PRO A 124 -5.16 -15.15 -16.76
C PRO A 124 -5.74 -15.31 -15.34
N LEU A 125 -6.03 -16.57 -14.99
CA LEU A 125 -6.45 -16.95 -13.64
C LEU A 125 -5.26 -16.84 -12.69
N ILE A 126 -5.53 -16.37 -11.47
CA ILE A 126 -4.54 -16.35 -10.39
C ILE A 126 -4.71 -17.62 -9.55
N GLU A 127 -3.58 -18.23 -9.20
CA GLU A 127 -3.51 -19.26 -8.16
C GLU A 127 -2.57 -18.76 -7.06
N VAL A 128 -3.06 -18.73 -5.82
CA VAL A 128 -2.31 -18.22 -4.68
C VAL A 128 -1.57 -19.40 -4.03
N VAL A 129 -0.24 -19.38 -4.07
CA VAL A 129 0.60 -20.48 -3.58
C VAL A 129 1.26 -20.12 -2.26
N ASP A 130 1.29 -21.10 -1.34
CA ASP A 130 2.02 -21.03 -0.08
C ASP A 130 3.48 -21.46 -0.28
N ASP A 131 4.43 -20.65 0.19
CA ASP A 131 5.88 -20.95 0.08
C ASP A 131 6.27 -22.25 0.84
N GLU A 132 5.43 -22.73 1.76
CA GLU A 132 5.65 -23.98 2.51
C GLU A 132 5.33 -25.23 1.67
N ALA A 133 4.39 -25.14 0.73
CA ALA A 133 4.00 -26.25 -0.15
C ALA A 133 4.98 -26.46 -1.31
N GLU A 134 5.75 -25.42 -1.67
CA GLU A 134 6.78 -25.48 -2.73
C GLU A 134 8.05 -26.16 -2.22
N LYS A 135 8.46 -25.90 -0.97
CA LYS A 135 9.65 -26.50 -0.33
C LYS A 135 9.49 -27.98 0.04
N ALA A 136 8.27 -28.49 0.13
CA ALA A 136 8.00 -29.90 0.41
C ALA A 136 8.09 -30.80 -0.84
N LYS A 137 8.35 -30.20 -2.02
CA LYS A 137 8.47 -30.91 -3.30
C LYS A 137 9.89 -30.91 -3.88
N GLU A 138 10.83 -30.20 -3.24
CA GLU A 138 12.27 -30.32 -3.45
C GLU A 138 12.88 -31.31 -2.46
#